data_AF-A0A849GI35-F1
#
_entry.id   AF-A0A849GI35-F1
#
_cell.length_a   1.000
_cell.length_b   1.000
_cell.length_c   1.000
_cell.angle_alpha   90.00
_cell.angle_beta   90.00
_cell.angle_gamma   90.00
#
_symmetry.space_group_name_H-M   'P 1'
#
loop_
_entity.id
_entity.type
_entity.pdbx_description
1 polymer ?
#
loop_
_entity_poly.entity_id
_entity_poly.type
_entity_poly.pdbx_seq_one_letter_code
_entity_poly.pdbx_strand_id
1 'polypeptide(L)' 'MNARHREDSGLERAIGPLGVGAIALNGVIGAGIFALPGVAAEAAGLFSPWLFVICAVLIMTVVLSFARAASF' A
#
# COMPACT_ATOMS: atom_id res chain seq x y z
N MET A 1 -26.88 -34.25 11.80
CA MET A 1 -26.20 -33.04 12.33
C MET A 1 -24.85 -32.95 11.62
N ASN A 2 -24.72 -32.09 10.61
CA ASN A 2 -23.43 -31.71 10.02
C ASN A 2 -23.59 -30.38 9.29
N ALA A 3 -23.18 -29.30 9.96
CA ALA A 3 -23.16 -27.95 9.42
C ALA A 3 -22.07 -27.87 8.34
N ARG A 4 -22.48 -27.80 7.07
CA ARG A 4 -21.57 -27.41 5.99
C ARG A 4 -21.33 -25.91 6.08
N HIS A 5 -20.08 -25.53 6.32
CA HIS A 5 -19.56 -24.17 6.20
C HIS A 5 -20.03 -23.55 4.88
N ARG A 6 -20.81 -22.47 4.96
CA ARG A 6 -21.27 -21.67 3.82
C ARG A 6 -20.62 -20.31 3.94
N GLU A 7 -19.36 -20.21 3.52
CA GLU A 7 -18.62 -18.95 3.61
C GLU A 7 -18.27 -18.32 2.26
N ASP A 8 -18.83 -18.81 1.16
CA ASP A 8 -18.56 -18.26 -0.18
C ASP A 8 -19.86 -18.03 -0.97
N SER A 9 -20.75 -17.23 -0.41
CA SER A 9 -21.96 -16.79 -1.13
C SER A 9 -22.22 -15.31 -0.88
N GLY A 10 -21.63 -14.42 -1.67
CA GLY A 10 -22.15 -13.06 -1.78
C GLY A 10 -21.23 -11.91 -2.22
N LEU A 11 -19.95 -12.11 -2.54
CA LEU A 11 -19.15 -11.01 -3.11
C LEU A 11 -18.80 -11.30 -4.57
N GLU A 12 -19.35 -10.47 -5.46
CA GLU A 12 -18.92 -10.45 -6.85
C GLU A 12 -17.47 -9.93 -6.92
N ARG A 13 -16.59 -10.63 -7.65
CA ARG A 13 -15.21 -10.17 -7.92
C ARG A 13 -15.23 -8.99 -8.90
N ALA A 14 -15.73 -7.85 -8.43
CA ALA A 14 -15.84 -6.61 -9.19
C ALA A 14 -14.52 -5.82 -9.22
N ILE A 15 -13.62 -6.08 -8.27
CA ILE A 15 -12.38 -5.32 -8.13
C ILE A 15 -11.29 -5.96 -9.00
N GLY A 16 -11.03 -5.33 -10.15
CA GLY A 16 -9.91 -5.67 -11.02
C GLY A 16 -8.56 -5.14 -10.50
N PRO A 17 -7.45 -5.42 -11.20
CA PRO A 17 -6.11 -4.99 -10.81
C PRO A 17 -5.98 -3.45 -10.67
N LEU A 18 -6.67 -2.70 -11.52
CA LEU A 18 -6.73 -1.23 -11.40
C LEU A 18 -7.47 -0.78 -10.13
N GLY A 19 -8.51 -1.49 -9.71
CA GLY A 19 -9.23 -1.21 -8.46
C GLY A 19 -8.37 -1.48 -7.23
N VAL A 20 -7.62 -2.59 -7.23
CA VAL A 20 -6.63 -2.89 -6.18
C VAL A 20 -5.55 -1.80 -6.13
N GLY A 21 -5.03 -1.38 -7.30
CA GLY A 21 -4.07 -0.28 -7.40
C GLY A 21 -4.61 1.06 -6.87
N ALA A 22 -5.86 1.39 -7.17
CA ALA A 22 -6.51 2.61 -6.68
C ALA A 22 -6.69 2.62 -5.16
N ILE A 23 -7.04 1.48 -4.56
CA ILE A 23 -7.15 1.32 -3.10
C ILE A 23 -5.78 1.50 -2.44
N ALA A 24 -4.75 0.85 -2.97
CA ALA A 24 -3.38 0.98 -2.47
C ALA A 24 -2.88 2.44 -2.57
N LEU A 25 -3.12 3.10 -3.70
CA LEU A 25 -2.74 4.51 -3.90
C LEU A 25 -3.46 5.43 -2.92
N ASN A 26 -4.76 5.22 -2.68
CA ASN A 26 -5.52 5.99 -1.71
C ASN A 26 -4.92 5.88 -0.30
N GLY A 27 -4.55 4.68 0.13
CA GLY A 27 -3.89 4.46 1.43
C GLY A 27 -2.53 5.16 1.54
N VAL A 28 -1.69 5.06 0.50
CA VAL A 28 -0.34 5.66 0.50
C VAL A 28 -0.40 7.19 0.48
N ILE A 29 -1.25 7.78 -0.38
CA ILE A 29 -1.39 9.24 -0.45
C ILE A 29 -2.00 9.78 0.85
N GLY A 30 -3.05 9.13 1.36
CA GLY A 30 -3.75 9.57 2.58
C GLY A 30 -2.86 9.58 3.82
N ALA A 31 -2.11 8.49 4.05
CA ALA A 31 -1.25 8.37 5.22
C ALA A 31 0.11 9.09 5.06
N GLY A 32 0.68 9.09 3.85
CA GLY A 32 2.05 9.52 3.62
C GLY A 32 2.20 11.00 3.27
N ILE A 33 1.46 11.48 2.26
CA ILE A 33 1.74 12.78 1.63
C ILE A 33 1.29 13.96 2.49
N PHE A 34 0.24 13.80 3.31
CA PHE A 34 -0.26 14.92 4.11
C PHE A 34 0.45 15.08 5.46
N ALA A 35 1.03 14.00 6.00
CA ALA A 35 1.65 14.03 7.32
C ALA A 35 3.16 14.25 7.26
N LEU A 36 3.86 13.63 6.30
CA LEU A 36 5.31 13.48 6.34
C LEU A 36 6.14 14.65 5.76
N PRO A 37 5.70 15.43 4.75
CA PRO A 37 6.56 16.43 4.13
C PRO A 37 7.02 17.54 5.08
N GLY A 38 6.14 18.00 5.98
CA GLY A 38 6.49 19.02 6.97
C GLY A 38 7.59 18.54 7.91
N VAL A 39 7.43 17.33 8.44
CA VAL A 39 8.41 16.72 9.37
C VAL A 39 9.74 16.43 8.67
N ALA A 40 9.68 15.97 7.41
CA ALA A 40 10.88 15.70 6.62
C ALA A 40 11.63 17.00 6.26
N ALA A 41 10.92 18.08 5.97
CA ALA A 41 11.51 19.40 5.73
C ALA A 41 12.17 19.98 6.98
N GLU A 42 11.55 19.83 8.15
CA GLU A 42 12.15 20.24 9.44
C GLU A 42 13.41 19.44 9.77
N ALA A 43 13.41 18.12 9.51
CA ALA A 43 14.52 17.24 9.83
C ALA A 43 15.71 17.33 8.86
N ALA A 44 15.46 17.55 7.56
CA ALA A 44 16.47 17.44 6.51
C ALA A 44 16.59 18.65 5.58
N GLY A 45 15.79 19.69 5.77
CA GLY A 45 15.83 20.92 4.96
C GLY A 45 15.72 20.63 3.47
N LEU A 46 16.66 21.18 2.68
CA LEU A 46 16.70 20.99 1.22
C LEU A 46 16.92 19.53 0.78
N PHE A 47 17.41 18.67 1.68
CA PHE A 47 17.61 17.25 1.41
C PHE A 47 16.34 16.40 1.62
N SER A 48 15.27 16.99 2.16
CA SER A 48 13.99 16.33 2.41
C SER A 48 13.43 15.50 1.24
N PRO A 49 13.44 15.97 -0.04
CA PRO A 49 12.94 15.18 -1.17
C PRO A 49 13.71 13.86 -1.37
N TRP A 50 15.01 13.86 -1.10
CA TRP A 50 15.85 12.67 -1.26
C TRP A 50 15.51 11.58 -0.24
N LEU A 51 15.09 11.96 0.97
CA LEU A 51 14.63 10.99 1.98
C LEU A 51 13.40 10.21 1.50
N PHE A 52 12.45 10.87 0.81
CA PHE A 52 11.30 10.18 0.23
C PHE A 52 11.71 9.16 -0.82
N VAL A 53 12.68 9.49 -1.67
CA VAL A 53 13.19 8.56 -2.70
C VAL A 53 13.88 7.35 -2.05
N ILE A 54 14.74 7.58 -1.06
CA ILE A 54 15.43 6.49 -0.35
C ILE A 54 14.42 5.59 0.37
N CYS A 55 13.49 6.17 1.13
CA CYS A 55 12.42 5.42 1.79
C CYS A 55 11.57 4.63 0.80
N ALA A 56 11.23 5.22 -0.36
CA ALA A 56 10.46 4.54 -1.39
C ALA A 56 11.20 3.31 -1.94
N VAL A 57 12.51 3.42 -2.19
CA VAL A 57 13.34 2.28 -2.63
C VAL A 57 13.38 1.18 -1.56
N LEU A 58 13.57 1.55 -0.29
CA LEU A 58 13.58 0.58 0.81
C LEU A 58 12.24 -0.14 0.94
N ILE A 59 11.13 0.62 0.95
CA ILE A 59 9.77 0.04 1.03
C ILE A 59 9.45 -0.80 -0.20
N MET A 60 9.95 -0.45 -1.39
CA MET A 60 9.73 -1.22 -2.61
C MET A 60 10.23 -2.66 -2.47
N THR A 61 11.32 -2.92 -1.74
CA THR A 61 11.79 -4.29 -1.49
C THR A 61 10.78 -5.13 -0.69
N VAL A 62 10.12 -4.50 0.28
CA VAL A 62 9.06 -5.11 1.08
C VAL A 62 7.83 -5.34 0.21
N VAL A 63 7.40 -4.33 -0.55
CA VAL A 63 6.25 -4.42 -1.46
C VAL A 63 6.45 -5.53 -2.49
N LEU A 64 7.64 -5.66 -3.09
CA LEU A 64 7.94 -6.72 -4.03
C LEU A 64 7.85 -8.12 -3.39
N SER A 65 8.30 -8.26 -2.14
CA SER A 65 8.18 -9.52 -1.40
C SER A 65 6.72 -9.91 -1.19
N PHE A 66 5.89 -8.96 -0.77
CA PHE A 66 4.44 -9.18 -0.62
C PHE A 66 3.74 -9.40 -1.97
N ALA A 67 4.11 -8.67 -3.01
CA ALA A 67 3.55 -8.84 -4.34
C ALA A 67 3.86 -10.24 -4.90
N ARG A 68 5.07 -10.76 -4.65
CA ARG A 68 5.43 -12.13 -4.97
C ARG A 68 4.61 -13.13 -4.16
N ALA A 69 4.46 -12.93 -2.85
CA ALA A 69 3.65 -13.80 -1.99
C ALA A 69 2.16 -13.82 -2.39
N ALA A 70 1.59 -12.67 -2.76
CA ALA A 70 0.19 -12.54 -3.18
C ALA A 70 -0.08 -13.07 -4.60
N SER A 71 0.97 -13.35 -5.37
CA SER A 71 0.85 -13.90 -6.73
C SER A 71 0.80 -15.43 -6.75
N PHE A 72 1.08 -16.10 -5.63
CA PHE A 72 0.96 -17.55 -5.46
C PHE A 72 -0.40 -17.92 -4.87
#